data_AF-A0A5B6W7E0-F1
#
_entry.id   AF-A0A5B6W7E0-F1
#
_cell.length_a   1.000
_cell.length_b   1.000
_cell.length_c   1.000
_cell.angle_alpha   90.00
_cell.angle_beta   90.00
_cell.angle_gamma   90.00
#
_symmetry.space_group_name_H-M   'P 1'
#
loop_
_entity.id
_entity.type
_entity.pdbx_description
1 polymer ?
#
loop_
_entity_poly.entity_id
_entity_poly.type
_entity_poly.pdbx_seq_one_letter_code
_entity_poly.pdbx_strand_id
1 'polypeptide(L)'
;MTVTEYEREFVRLSKYARECVSTEAIMCKRFEDGLNEDVCLFVGVLELKEFVVLVDRACKVEELVKEKRKAEIESRDSRKRQLGKSFLSLSRKSREFTTRLVTSVEFSNRSKGKQYSGSKAQTTSVAGAGNA
;
A
#
# COMPACT_ATOMS: atom_id res chain seq x y z
N MET A 1 -7.96 -5.66 -20.69
CA MET A 1 -9.06 -5.56 -21.67
C MET A 1 -10.25 -5.01 -20.92
N THR A 2 -10.80 -3.89 -21.38
CA THR A 2 -12.04 -3.31 -20.82
C THR A 2 -13.25 -4.11 -21.27
N VAL A 3 -14.40 -3.92 -20.62
CA VAL A 3 -15.65 -4.59 -21.02
C VAL A 3 -16.03 -4.22 -22.46
N THR A 4 -15.80 -2.96 -22.85
CA THR A 4 -16.09 -2.47 -24.21
C THR A 4 -15.15 -3.03 -25.29
N GLU A 5 -13.88 -3.25 -24.97
CA GLU A 5 -12.95 -3.96 -25.86
C GLU A 5 -13.38 -5.41 -26.03
N TYR A 6 -13.72 -6.07 -24.92
CA TYR A 6 -14.16 -7.46 -24.92
C TYR A 6 -15.47 -7.65 -25.71
N GLU A 7 -16.44 -6.76 -25.55
CA GLU A 7 -17.69 -6.76 -26.34
C GLU A 7 -17.40 -6.75 -27.85
N ARG A 8 -16.54 -5.84 -28.31
CA ARG A 8 -16.20 -5.73 -29.74
C ARG A 8 -15.58 -7.03 -30.27
N GLU A 9 -14.66 -7.60 -29.51
CA GLU A 9 -14.01 -8.87 -29.85
C GLU A 9 -15.01 -10.02 -29.86
N PHE A 10 -15.86 -10.11 -28.85
CA PHE A 10 -16.89 -11.13 -28.72
C PHE A 10 -17.89 -11.08 -29.87
N VAL A 11 -18.41 -9.90 -30.22
CA VAL A 11 -19.32 -9.68 -31.35
C VAL A 11 -18.64 -9.96 -32.70
N ARG A 12 -17.33 -9.70 -32.81
CA ARG A 12 -16.59 -10.05 -34.03
C ARG A 12 -16.47 -11.56 -34.18
N LEU A 13 -16.14 -12.27 -33.09
CA LEU A 13 -15.94 -13.72 -33.08
C LEU A 13 -17.26 -14.50 -33.20
N SER A 14 -18.36 -13.97 -32.66
CA SER A 14 -19.68 -14.60 -32.71
C SER A 14 -20.16 -14.88 -34.14
N LYS A 15 -19.69 -14.10 -35.12
CA LYS A 15 -19.96 -14.31 -36.55
C LYS A 15 -19.53 -15.68 -37.05
N TYR A 16 -18.47 -16.24 -36.46
CA TYR A 16 -17.88 -17.52 -36.86
C TYR A 16 -18.42 -18.71 -36.06
N ALA A 17 -19.16 -18.45 -34.97
CA ALA A 17 -19.68 -19.49 -34.07
C ALA A 17 -21.16 -19.22 -33.72
N ARG A 18 -21.99 -18.97 -34.74
CA ARG A 18 -23.40 -18.60 -34.56
C ARG A 18 -24.20 -19.61 -33.74
N GLU A 19 -23.92 -20.90 -33.91
CA GLU A 19 -24.59 -21.98 -33.18
C GLU A 19 -24.30 -21.89 -31.66
N CYS A 20 -23.09 -21.47 -31.30
CA CYS A 20 -22.65 -21.32 -29.91
C CYS A 20 -23.28 -20.12 -29.18
N VAL A 21 -23.85 -19.17 -29.92
CA VAL A 21 -24.54 -17.98 -29.39
C VAL A 21 -25.92 -17.82 -30.03
N SER A 22 -26.56 -18.96 -30.29
CA SER A 22 -27.81 -19.06 -31.06
C SER A 22 -29.01 -18.34 -30.44
N THR A 23 -28.97 -18.10 -29.14
CA THR A 23 -29.96 -17.30 -28.41
C THR A 23 -29.27 -16.23 -27.58
N GLU A 24 -29.98 -15.13 -27.32
CA GLU A 24 -29.44 -14.03 -26.53
C GLU A 24 -29.08 -14.45 -25.10
N ALA A 25 -29.85 -15.36 -24.49
CA ALA A 25 -29.53 -15.91 -23.18
C ALA A 25 -28.23 -16.74 -23.18
N ILE A 26 -27.98 -17.54 -24.23
CA ILE A 26 -26.72 -18.28 -24.37
C ILE A 26 -25.58 -17.30 -24.60
N MET A 27 -25.81 -16.27 -25.42
CA MET A 27 -24.83 -15.21 -25.67
C MET A 27 -24.44 -14.49 -24.38
N CYS A 28 -25.41 -14.15 -23.54
CA CYS A 28 -25.19 -13.52 -22.24
C CYS A 28 -24.34 -14.40 -21.33
N LYS A 29 -24.70 -15.69 -21.18
CA LYS A 29 -23.90 -16.64 -20.37
C LYS A 29 -22.46 -16.74 -20.85
N ARG A 30 -22.25 -16.89 -22.16
CA ARG A 30 -20.90 -16.99 -22.74
C ARG A 30 -20.09 -15.71 -22.55
N PHE A 31 -20.75 -14.56 -22.57
CA PHE A 31 -20.11 -13.28 -22.30
C PHE A 31 -19.73 -13.15 -20.82
N GLU A 32 -20.66 -13.47 -19.91
CA GLU A 32 -20.42 -13.49 -18.46
C GLU A 32 -19.26 -14.41 -18.07
N ASP A 33 -19.17 -15.60 -18.66
CA ASP A 33 -18.08 -16.56 -18.45
C ASP A 33 -16.69 -15.98 -18.79
N GLY A 34 -16.63 -15.00 -19.69
CA GLY A 34 -15.38 -14.35 -20.10
C GLY A 34 -15.10 -13.02 -19.40
N LEU A 35 -16.00 -12.55 -18.53
CA LEU A 35 -15.79 -11.33 -17.75
C LEU A 35 -14.81 -11.56 -16.59
N ASN A 36 -14.19 -10.48 -16.14
CA ASN A 36 -13.36 -10.49 -14.93
C ASN A 36 -14.24 -10.84 -13.71
N GLU A 37 -13.71 -11.62 -12.76
CA GLU A 37 -14.43 -12.10 -11.57
C GLU A 37 -15.13 -10.96 -10.80
N ASP A 38 -14.43 -9.84 -10.61
CA ASP A 38 -14.96 -8.65 -9.94
C ASP A 38 -16.20 -8.08 -10.64
N VAL A 39 -16.30 -8.16 -11.96
CA VAL A 39 -17.44 -7.66 -12.74
C VAL A 39 -18.51 -8.74 -12.85
N CYS A 40 -18.09 -9.97 -13.14
CA CYS A 40 -18.94 -11.14 -13.27
C CYS A 40 -19.76 -11.38 -12.00
N LEU A 41 -19.19 -11.19 -10.81
CA LEU A 41 -19.91 -11.35 -9.54
C LEU A 41 -21.12 -10.42 -9.42
N PHE A 42 -21.00 -9.15 -9.83
CA PHE A 42 -22.14 -8.22 -9.75
C PHE A 42 -23.18 -8.49 -10.84
N VAL A 43 -22.72 -8.83 -12.05
CA VAL A 43 -23.61 -8.97 -13.21
C VAL A 43 -24.30 -10.33 -13.21
N GLY A 44 -23.59 -11.40 -12.86
CA GLY A 44 -24.11 -12.77 -12.86
C GLY A 44 -25.26 -13.01 -11.87
N VAL A 45 -25.30 -12.25 -10.76
CA VAL A 45 -26.45 -12.28 -9.82
C VAL A 45 -27.73 -11.70 -10.42
N LEU A 46 -27.62 -10.89 -11.48
CA LEU A 46 -28.76 -10.24 -12.13
C LEU A 46 -29.43 -11.13 -13.19
N GLU A 47 -28.80 -12.26 -13.55
CA GLU A 47 -29.31 -13.27 -14.50
C GLU A 47 -29.90 -12.65 -15.79
N LEU A 48 -29.14 -11.75 -16.42
CA LEU A 48 -29.64 -10.97 -17.55
C LEU A 48 -29.70 -11.80 -18.82
N LYS A 49 -30.78 -11.60 -19.57
CA LYS A 49 -31.04 -12.31 -20.84
C LYS A 49 -30.94 -11.42 -22.07
N GLU A 50 -30.82 -10.11 -21.86
CA GLU A 50 -30.66 -9.11 -22.91
C GLU A 50 -29.20 -8.63 -22.94
N PHE A 51 -28.52 -8.88 -24.05
CA PHE A 51 -27.07 -8.71 -24.19
C PHE A 51 -26.66 -7.24 -24.07
N VAL A 52 -27.43 -6.33 -24.65
CA VAL A 52 -27.14 -4.89 -24.58
C VAL A 52 -27.22 -4.38 -23.14
N VAL A 53 -28.22 -4.84 -22.38
CA VAL A 53 -28.40 -4.47 -20.97
C VAL A 53 -27.29 -5.08 -20.11
N LEU A 54 -26.88 -6.31 -20.40
CA LEU A 54 -25.76 -6.98 -19.75
C LEU A 54 -24.47 -6.17 -19.91
N VAL A 55 -24.13 -5.77 -21.14
CA VAL A 55 -22.92 -5.01 -21.45
C VAL A 55 -22.95 -3.64 -20.77
N ASP A 56 -24.06 -2.91 -20.84
CA ASP A 56 -24.21 -1.60 -20.19
C ASP A 56 -23.96 -1.69 -18.66
N ARG A 57 -24.55 -2.70 -18.00
CA ARG A 57 -24.34 -2.91 -16.56
C ARG A 57 -22.91 -3.34 -16.25
N ALA A 58 -22.32 -4.23 -17.05
CA ALA A 58 -20.93 -4.65 -16.89
C ALA A 58 -19.96 -3.46 -17.01
N CYS A 59 -20.19 -2.54 -17.94
CA CYS A 59 -19.40 -1.31 -18.08
C CYS A 59 -19.52 -0.43 -16.82
N LYS A 60 -20.74 -0.22 -16.31
CA LYS A 60 -20.96 0.56 -15.07
C LYS A 60 -20.26 -0.06 -13.87
N VAL A 61 -20.33 -1.39 -13.72
CA VAL A 61 -19.65 -2.12 -12.66
C VAL A 61 -18.13 -2.01 -12.80
N GLU A 62 -17.59 -2.11 -14.02
CA GLU A 62 -16.15 -1.97 -14.28
C GLU A 62 -15.63 -0.63 -13.74
N GLU A 63 -16.35 0.46 -14.01
CA GLU A 63 -16.01 1.79 -13.51
C GLU A 63 -16.11 1.88 -11.98
N LEU A 64 -17.17 1.33 -11.37
CA LEU A 64 -17.30 1.28 -9.91
C LEU A 64 -16.16 0.51 -9.23
N VAL A 65 -15.72 -0.59 -9.82
CA VAL A 65 -14.59 -1.39 -9.31
C VAL A 65 -13.29 -0.58 -9.38
N LYS A 66 -13.05 0.15 -10.48
CA LYS A 66 -11.89 1.05 -10.63
C LYS A 66 -11.92 2.18 -9.59
N GLU A 67 -13.07 2.83 -9.41
CA GLU A 67 -13.25 3.90 -8.44
C GLU A 67 -13.03 3.42 -6.99
N LYS A 68 -13.58 2.25 -6.63
CA LYS A 68 -13.37 1.63 -5.32
C LYS A 68 -11.88 1.41 -5.03
N ARG A 69 -11.13 0.87 -5.98
CA ARG A 69 -9.67 0.66 -5.82
C ARG A 69 -8.93 1.99 -5.65
N LYS A 70 -9.30 3.03 -6.41
CA LYS A 70 -8.71 4.37 -6.29
C LYS A 70 -8.96 4.96 -4.89
N ALA A 71 -10.20 4.92 -4.43
CA ALA A 71 -10.59 5.40 -3.10
C ALA A 71 -9.87 4.63 -1.98
N GLU A 72 -9.71 3.31 -2.14
CA GLU A 72 -8.98 2.48 -1.18
C GLU A 72 -7.51 2.90 -1.08
N ILE A 73 -6.83 3.12 -2.21
CA ILE A 73 -5.44 3.57 -2.25
C ILE A 73 -5.28 4.94 -1.54
N GLU A 74 -6.16 5.90 -1.85
CA GLU A 74 -6.15 7.23 -1.22
C GLU A 74 -6.40 7.17 0.30
N SER A 75 -7.32 6.31 0.74
CA SER A 75 -7.58 6.07 2.17
C SER A 75 -6.38 5.42 2.88
N ARG A 76 -5.62 4.56 2.20
CA ARG A 76 -4.40 3.93 2.74
C ARG A 76 -3.26 4.95 2.85
N ASP A 77 -3.11 5.82 1.87
CA ASP A 77 -2.08 6.85 1.88
C ASP A 77 -2.31 7.93 2.94
N SER A 78 -3.56 8.37 3.09
CA SER A 78 -3.93 9.29 4.17
C SER A 78 -3.66 8.68 5.55
N ARG A 79 -4.00 7.40 5.77
CA ARG A 79 -3.70 6.66 7.01
C ARG A 79 -2.20 6.56 7.26
N LYS A 80 -1.38 6.22 6.25
CA LYS A 80 0.09 6.17 6.39
C LYS A 80 0.66 7.53 6.79
N ARG A 81 0.19 8.62 6.18
CA ARG A 81 0.61 9.99 6.54
C ARG A 81 0.20 10.37 7.96
N GLN A 82 -1.01 10.02 8.39
CA GLN A 82 -1.47 10.26 9.77
C GLN A 82 -0.63 9.47 10.79
N LEU A 83 -0.41 8.19 10.51
CA LEU A 83 0.36 7.32 11.37
C LEU A 83 1.82 7.81 11.52
N GLY A 84 2.47 8.22 10.42
CA GLY A 84 3.81 8.82 10.46
C GLY A 84 3.90 10.11 11.29
N LYS A 85 2.88 10.98 11.23
CA LYS A 85 2.79 12.19 12.07
C LYS A 85 2.61 11.82 13.55
N SER A 86 1.76 10.84 13.84
CA SER A 86 1.50 10.40 15.21
C SER A 86 2.77 9.83 15.88
N PHE A 87 3.57 9.03 15.15
CA PHE A 87 4.81 8.48 15.66
C PHE A 87 5.88 9.54 15.95
N LEU A 88 6.03 10.56 15.09
CA LEU A 88 6.91 11.69 15.35
C LEU A 88 6.44 12.54 16.54
N SER A 89 5.13 12.72 16.70
CA SER A 89 4.55 13.47 17.82
C SER A 89 4.68 12.73 19.17
N LEU A 90 4.50 11.40 19.17
CA LEU A 90 4.67 10.56 20.37
C LEU A 90 6.14 10.51 20.81
N SER A 91 7.06 10.46 19.85
CA SER A 91 8.52 10.53 20.08
C SER A 91 8.98 11.87 20.67
N ARG A 92 8.42 13.01 20.23
CA ARG A 92 8.74 14.31 20.85
C ARG A 92 8.21 14.42 22.28
N LYS A 93 7.00 13.90 22.54
CA LYS A 93 6.41 13.95 23.88
C LYS A 93 7.08 12.98 24.87
N SER A 94 7.60 11.83 24.40
CA SER A 94 8.40 10.93 25.24
C SER A 94 9.75 11.53 25.62
N ARG A 95 10.40 12.27 24.70
CA ARG A 95 11.63 13.03 25.01
C ARG A 95 11.40 14.09 26.08
N GLU A 96 10.22 14.71 26.09
CA GLU A 96 9.86 15.75 27.06
C GLU A 96 9.67 15.22 28.50
N PHE A 97 9.24 13.97 28.67
CA PHE A 97 9.26 13.31 29.98
C PHE A 97 10.69 13.00 30.45
N THR A 98 11.62 12.73 29.54
CA THR A 98 13.03 12.50 29.90
C THR A 98 13.73 13.80 30.31
N THR A 99 13.49 14.93 29.62
CA THR A 99 14.08 16.22 30.01
C THR A 99 13.51 16.76 31.32
N ARG A 100 12.22 16.56 31.61
CA ARG A 100 11.60 17.03 32.86
C ARG A 100 12.05 16.24 34.10
N LEU A 101 12.45 14.98 33.92
CA LEU A 101 13.06 14.18 34.99
C LEU A 101 14.50 14.63 35.28
N VAL A 102 15.26 15.03 34.25
CA VAL A 102 16.64 15.52 34.40
C VAL A 102 16.71 16.89 35.10
N THR A 103 15.72 17.77 34.91
CA THR A 103 15.69 19.07 35.62
C THR A 103 15.17 19.01 37.06
N SER A 104 14.74 17.83 37.54
CA SER A 104 14.35 17.64 38.96
C SER A 104 15.52 17.24 39.87
N VAL A 105 16.72 16.99 39.31
CA VAL A 105 17.96 16.74 40.05
C VAL A 105 18.76 18.04 40.14
N GLU A 106 18.14 19.10 40.65
CA GLU A 106 18.89 20.25 41.12
C GLU A 106 19.15 20.07 42.63
N PHE A 107 20.43 20.06 42.97
CA PHE A 107 21.00 20.24 44.31
C PHE A 107 21.01 19.04 45.28
N SER A 108 22.14 18.32 45.27
CA SER A 108 22.70 17.76 46.50
C SER A 108 24.21 18.03 46.60
N ASN A 109 24.52 19.19 47.20
CA ASN A 109 25.53 19.43 48.23
C ASN A 109 26.98 18.90 48.10
N ARG A 110 27.89 19.89 48.00
CA ARG A 110 29.08 20.14 48.85
C ARG A 110 30.32 19.21 48.82
N SER A 111 31.39 19.81 48.28
CA SER A 111 32.63 20.19 48.98
C SER A 111 33.83 19.23 49.09
N LYS A 112 35.02 19.86 48.88
CA LYS A 112 36.40 19.44 49.18
C LYS A 112 37.01 18.41 48.21
N GLY A 113 38.24 18.54 47.70
CA GLY A 113 39.32 19.51 47.89
C GLY A 113 40.65 18.89 47.41
N LYS A 114 41.54 19.73 46.85
CA LYS A 114 43.00 19.63 46.70
C LYS A 114 43.65 18.54 45.81
N GLN A 115 44.29 19.05 44.75
CA GLN A 115 45.66 18.84 44.23
C GLN A 115 46.47 17.63 44.74
N TYR A 116 47.21 16.96 43.83
CA TYR A 116 48.69 16.95 43.80
C TYR A 116 49.24 16.27 42.51
N SER A 117 50.33 16.84 41.98
CA SER A 117 51.45 16.30 41.16
C SER A 117 51.28 14.93 40.46
N GLY A 118 51.58 14.74 39.17
CA GLY A 118 52.76 15.17 38.42
C GLY A 118 53.73 13.98 38.21
N SER A 119 54.38 13.94 37.03
CA SER A 119 55.43 13.02 36.53
C SER A 119 54.94 11.72 35.85
N LYS A 120 55.54 11.18 34.78
CA LYS A 120 56.42 11.63 33.67
C LYS A 120 56.46 10.45 32.65
N ALA A 121 56.91 10.72 31.43
CA ALA A 121 56.96 9.83 30.25
C ALA A 121 57.65 8.46 30.41
N GLN A 122 57.33 7.50 29.53
CA GLN A 122 58.34 6.74 28.76
C GLN A 122 57.79 6.12 27.47
N THR A 123 58.56 6.36 26.40
CA THR A 123 58.55 5.83 25.03
C THR A 123 58.93 4.34 24.98
N THR A 124 58.43 3.57 24.01
CA THR A 124 59.22 2.53 23.29
C THR A 124 58.60 2.22 21.91
N SER A 125 59.49 2.23 20.91
CA SER A 125 59.35 1.93 19.47
C SER A 125 59.05 0.42 19.23
N VAL A 126 58.55 -0.06 18.09
CA VAL A 126 59.33 -0.42 16.88
C VAL A 126 58.38 -0.81 15.73
N ALA A 127 58.85 -0.53 14.51
CA ALA A 127 58.25 -0.74 13.20
C ALA A 127 58.41 -2.14 12.58
N GLY A 128 57.76 -2.35 11.42
CA GLY A 128 58.14 -3.32 10.38
C GLY A 128 57.06 -4.37 10.10
N ALA A 129 56.82 -4.84 8.88
CA ALA A 129 57.24 -4.48 7.53
C ALA A 129 56.19 -5.12 6.58
N GLY A 130 56.07 -4.59 5.36
CA GLY A 130 55.24 -5.18 4.31
C GLY A 130 55.81 -6.48 3.73
N ASN A 131 55.02 -7.06 2.81
CA ASN A 131 55.28 -8.09 1.78
C ASN A 131 54.14 -9.13 1.83
N ALA A 132 53.55 -9.62 0.74
CA ALA A 132 53.61 -9.35 -0.70
C ALA A 132 52.24 -9.75 -1.29
#